data_AF-A0A3C1BZ63-F1
#
_entry.id   AF-A0A3C1BZ63-F1
#
_cell.length_a   1.000
_cell.length_b   1.000
_cell.length_c   1.000
_cell.angle_alpha   90.00
_cell.angle_beta   90.00
_cell.angle_gamma   90.00
#
_symmetry.space_group_name_H-M   'P 1'
#
loop_
_entity.id
_entity.type
_entity.pdbx_description
1 polymer ?
#
loop_
_entity_poly.entity_id
_entity_poly.type
_entity_poly.pdbx_seq_one_letter_code
_entity_poly.pdbx_strand_id
1 'polypeptide(L)'
;MQEQQWESQVWQRVRQPMAREAGSLRPLRRESMVLAGIYRHLANSLRGNVRELTLRLFRQEMENDGVLRGLERLRGGDGGVMQPVPPPEEGAIRLLDQCFRSTCRAQTEYLARSAEPETGSVFRILADNAAARCAMIARLLGSLG
;
A
#
# COMPACT_ATOMS: atom_id res chain seq x y z
N MET A 1 -5.17 29.87 -35.82
CA MET A 1 -4.17 30.36 -34.83
C MET A 1 -4.54 30.01 -33.38
N GLN A 2 -5.84 29.98 -33.00
CA GLN A 2 -6.30 29.59 -31.66
C GLN A 2 -6.16 28.09 -31.34
N GLU A 3 -6.33 27.21 -32.33
CA GLU A 3 -6.22 25.74 -32.15
C GLU A 3 -4.82 25.30 -31.72
N GLN A 4 -3.77 25.85 -32.33
CA GLN A 4 -2.38 25.54 -31.99
C GLN A 4 -2.00 26.02 -30.57
N GLN A 5 -2.57 27.13 -30.10
CA GLN A 5 -2.40 27.59 -28.73
C GLN A 5 -3.11 26.69 -27.71
N TRP A 6 -4.31 26.22 -28.04
CA TRP A 6 -5.06 25.28 -27.20
C TRP A 6 -4.32 23.95 -27.04
N GLU A 7 -3.92 23.33 -28.16
CA GLU A 7 -3.17 22.07 -28.12
C GLU A 7 -1.86 22.23 -27.35
N SER A 8 -1.14 23.34 -27.57
CA SER A 8 0.10 23.62 -26.84
C SER A 8 -0.11 23.75 -25.32
N GLN A 9 -1.21 24.36 -24.88
CA GLN A 9 -1.54 24.49 -23.46
C GLN A 9 -1.95 23.16 -22.82
N VAL A 10 -2.71 22.32 -23.55
CA VAL A 10 -3.07 20.97 -23.08
C VAL A 10 -1.80 20.13 -22.91
N TRP A 11 -0.93 20.12 -23.92
CA TRP A 11 0.32 19.37 -23.86
C TRP A 11 1.33 19.92 -22.85
N GLN A 12 1.25 21.21 -22.49
CA GLN A 12 2.02 21.80 -21.40
C GLN A 12 1.56 21.26 -20.04
N ARG A 13 0.25 21.18 -19.78
CA ARG A 13 -0.29 20.61 -18.53
C ARG A 13 0.04 19.13 -18.38
N VAL A 14 -0.06 18.35 -19.47
CA VAL A 14 0.31 16.92 -19.47
C VAL A 14 1.81 16.71 -19.22
N ARG A 15 2.66 17.67 -19.61
CA ARG A 15 4.13 17.60 -19.44
C ARG A 15 4.63 18.25 -18.15
N GLN A 16 3.78 18.93 -17.39
CA GLN A 16 4.19 19.49 -16.11
C GLN A 16 4.34 18.35 -15.10
N PRO A 17 5.50 18.21 -14.43
CA PRO A 17 5.63 17.30 -13.30
C PRO A 17 4.55 17.64 -12.28
N MET A 18 3.86 16.62 -11.76
CA MET A 18 2.92 16.77 -10.65
C MET A 18 3.56 17.65 -9.56
N ALA A 19 2.78 18.56 -8.95
CA ALA A 19 3.28 19.44 -7.90
C ALA A 19 4.11 18.65 -6.87
N ARG A 20 5.34 19.11 -6.65
CA ARG A 20 6.45 18.34 -6.06
C ARG A 20 6.34 18.10 -4.55
N GLU A 21 5.18 18.36 -3.94
CA GLU A 21 5.00 18.46 -2.48
C GLU A 21 4.14 17.35 -1.89
N ALA A 22 4.36 16.11 -2.32
CA ALA A 22 3.87 14.97 -1.58
C ALA A 22 5.07 14.11 -1.18
N GLY A 23 5.29 13.96 0.13
CA GLY A 23 6.46 13.28 0.70
C GLY A 23 6.73 11.90 0.09
N SER A 24 7.92 11.36 0.30
CA SER A 24 8.32 10.07 -0.28
C SER A 24 7.32 8.95 0.02
N LEU A 25 7.02 8.13 -0.99
CA LEU A 25 6.19 6.92 -0.86
C LEU A 25 6.99 5.71 -0.40
N ARG A 26 8.32 5.79 -0.39
CA ARG A 26 9.19 4.67 -0.02
C ARG A 26 8.92 4.09 1.37
N PRO A 27 8.61 4.89 2.42
CA PRO A 27 8.26 4.34 3.73
C PRO A 27 7.04 3.41 3.67
N LEU A 28 5.97 3.83 2.97
CA LEU A 28 4.74 3.04 2.82
C LEU A 28 4.98 1.75 2.01
N ARG A 29 5.82 1.83 0.97
CA ARG A 29 6.24 0.66 0.18
C ARG A 29 7.04 -0.34 1.02
N ARG A 30 8.00 0.15 1.82
CA ARG A 30 8.78 -0.69 2.74
C ARG A 30 7.88 -1.36 3.78
N GLU A 31 6.94 -0.62 4.37
CA GLU A 31 6.00 -1.18 5.34
C GLU A 31 5.14 -2.28 4.70
N SER A 32 4.66 -2.08 3.46
CA SER A 32 3.94 -3.12 2.71
C SER A 32 4.77 -4.39 2.51
N MET A 33 6.08 -4.27 2.25
CA MET A 33 6.97 -5.44 2.10
C MET A 33 7.26 -6.17 3.42
N VAL A 34 7.32 -5.44 4.54
CA VAL A 34 7.41 -6.06 5.87
C VAL A 34 6.13 -6.86 6.15
N LEU A 35 4.96 -6.27 5.90
CA LEU A 35 3.67 -6.94 6.07
C LEU A 35 3.54 -8.17 5.16
N ALA A 36 3.90 -8.03 3.87
CA ALA A 36 3.90 -9.13 2.92
C ALA A 36 4.79 -10.29 3.38
N GLY A 37 5.96 -9.98 3.94
CA GLY A 37 6.87 -10.99 4.48
C GLY A 37 6.30 -11.75 5.67
N ILE A 38 5.68 -11.04 6.61
CA ILE A 38 4.94 -11.64 7.73
C ILE A 38 3.83 -12.56 7.22
N TYR A 39 2.97 -12.08 6.33
CA TYR A 39 1.85 -12.88 5.80
C TYR A 39 2.34 -14.11 5.05
N ARG A 40 3.39 -13.98 4.23
CA ARG A 40 3.98 -15.13 3.53
C ARG A 40 4.52 -16.16 4.51
N HIS A 41 5.21 -15.73 5.55
CA HIS A 41 5.71 -16.62 6.60
C HIS A 41 4.57 -17.34 7.31
N LEU A 42 3.56 -16.60 7.78
CA LEU A 42 2.39 -17.18 8.45
C LEU A 42 1.63 -18.16 7.56
N ALA A 43 1.48 -17.85 6.27
CA ALA A 43 0.81 -18.73 5.31
C ALA A 43 1.57 -20.06 5.07
N ASN A 44 2.87 -20.11 5.33
CA ASN A 44 3.65 -21.35 5.26
C ASN A 44 3.46 -22.23 6.52
N SER A 45 3.14 -21.61 7.66
CA SER A 45 3.01 -22.28 8.95
C SER A 45 1.55 -22.66 9.29
N LEU A 46 0.57 -21.92 8.75
CA LEU A 46 -0.86 -22.11 9.01
C LEU A 46 -1.51 -23.05 7.98
N ARG A 47 -2.73 -23.52 8.27
CA ARG A 47 -3.49 -24.43 7.40
C ARG A 47 -4.96 -24.01 7.25
N GLY A 48 -5.64 -24.60 6.26
CA GLY A 48 -7.07 -24.37 6.00
C GLY A 48 -7.41 -22.91 5.70
N ASN A 49 -8.60 -22.48 6.14
CA ASN A 49 -9.12 -21.13 5.89
C ASN A 49 -8.21 -20.01 6.43
N VAL A 50 -7.54 -20.24 7.56
CA VAL A 50 -6.61 -19.25 8.14
C VAL A 50 -5.46 -18.98 7.17
N ARG A 51 -4.87 -20.03 6.58
CA ARG A 51 -3.84 -19.90 5.55
C ARG A 51 -4.34 -19.14 4.32
N GLU A 52 -5.54 -19.43 3.85
CA GLU A 52 -6.13 -18.76 2.68
C GLU A 52 -6.33 -17.26 2.92
N LEU A 53 -6.84 -16.90 4.10
CA LEU A 53 -6.96 -15.50 4.53
C LEU A 53 -5.60 -14.81 4.60
N THR A 54 -4.58 -15.47 5.15
CA THR A 54 -3.22 -14.91 5.19
C THR A 54 -2.62 -14.74 3.79
N LEU A 55 -2.82 -15.70 2.86
CA LEU A 55 -2.39 -15.56 1.46
C LEU A 55 -3.12 -14.44 0.73
N ARG A 56 -4.37 -14.17 1.08
CA ARG A 56 -5.11 -13.02 0.56
C ARG A 56 -4.49 -11.70 1.04
N LEU A 57 -4.16 -11.59 2.32
CA LEU A 57 -3.44 -10.42 2.86
C LEU A 57 -2.09 -10.21 2.16
N PHE A 58 -1.32 -11.30 1.97
CA PHE A 58 -0.06 -11.24 1.21
C PHE A 58 -0.25 -10.63 -0.19
N ARG A 59 -1.23 -11.15 -0.96
CA ARG A 59 -1.50 -10.64 -2.31
C ARG A 59 -1.91 -9.17 -2.30
N GLN A 60 -2.74 -8.76 -1.35
CA GLN A 60 -3.17 -7.38 -1.23
C GLN A 60 -2.02 -6.42 -0.89
N GLU A 61 -1.02 -6.83 -0.11
CA GLU A 61 0.18 -6.01 0.13
C GLU A 61 1.06 -5.91 -1.13
N MET A 62 1.15 -6.97 -1.94
CA MET A 62 1.86 -6.92 -3.23
C MET A 62 1.14 -6.00 -4.23
N GLU A 63 -0.19 -6.04 -4.28
CA GLU A 63 -1.00 -5.11 -5.07
C GLU A 63 -0.82 -3.67 -4.58
N ASN A 64 -0.81 -3.46 -3.26
CA ASN A 64 -0.59 -2.16 -2.63
C ASN A 64 0.78 -1.56 -3.01
N ASP A 65 1.87 -2.35 -2.95
CA ASP A 65 3.17 -1.92 -3.45
C ASP A 65 3.13 -1.59 -4.95
N GLY A 66 2.42 -2.38 -5.76
CA GLY A 66 2.23 -2.11 -7.17
C GLY A 66 1.63 -0.72 -7.43
N VAL A 67 0.59 -0.36 -6.68
CA VAL A 67 -0.05 0.97 -6.76
C VAL A 67 0.92 2.06 -6.29
N LEU A 68 1.51 1.91 -5.11
CA LEU A 68 2.44 2.90 -4.56
C LEU A 68 3.68 3.11 -5.44
N ARG A 69 4.18 2.04 -6.07
CA ARG A 69 5.25 2.09 -7.06
C ARG A 69 4.84 2.85 -8.31
N GLY A 70 3.62 2.64 -8.79
CA GLY A 70 3.05 3.41 -9.91
C GLY A 70 2.99 4.90 -9.59
N LEU A 71 2.50 5.26 -8.40
CA LEU A 71 2.46 6.63 -7.91
C LEU A 71 3.87 7.24 -7.77
N GLU A 72 4.85 6.47 -7.27
CA GLU A 72 6.24 6.92 -7.16
C GLU A 72 6.83 7.27 -8.54
N ARG A 73 6.53 6.47 -9.57
CA ARG A 73 6.96 6.75 -10.95
C ARG A 73 6.30 7.99 -11.54
N LEU A 74 5.00 8.18 -11.31
CA LEU A 74 4.27 9.37 -11.76
C LEU A 74 4.84 10.66 -11.14
N ARG A 75 5.40 10.56 -9.93
CA ARG A 75 6.10 11.66 -9.23
C ARG A 75 7.57 11.83 -9.65
N GLY A 76 8.03 11.09 -10.66
CA GLY A 76 9.41 11.16 -11.16
C GLY A 76 10.43 10.35 -10.34
N GLY A 77 9.99 9.47 -9.43
CA GLY A 77 10.85 8.49 -8.76
C GLY A 77 11.13 7.26 -9.62
N ASP A 78 12.11 6.45 -9.23
CA ASP A 78 12.51 5.24 -9.98
C ASP A 78 11.46 4.12 -9.94
N GLY A 79 10.63 4.08 -8.89
CA GLY A 79 9.69 2.98 -8.64
C GLY A 79 10.39 1.63 -8.64
N GLY A 80 11.56 1.53 -8.01
CA GLY A 80 12.34 0.29 -7.93
C GLY A 80 11.54 -0.85 -7.30
N VAL A 81 11.82 -2.09 -7.73
CA VAL A 81 11.16 -3.29 -7.16
C VAL A 81 11.64 -3.50 -5.73
N MET A 82 10.72 -3.72 -4.80
CA MET A 82 11.03 -4.15 -3.43
C MET A 82 10.61 -5.61 -3.25
N GLN A 83 11.32 -6.31 -2.37
CA GLN A 83 11.02 -7.70 -2.03
C GLN A 83 10.46 -7.79 -0.61
N PRO A 84 9.55 -8.75 -0.34
CA PRO A 84 9.09 -9.01 1.01
C PRO A 84 10.25 -9.29 1.97
N VAL A 85 10.18 -8.71 3.16
CA VAL A 85 11.23 -8.83 4.19
C VAL A 85 10.89 -9.97 5.14
N PRO A 86 11.81 -10.92 5.44
CA PRO A 86 11.56 -11.95 6.44
C PRO A 86 11.10 -11.35 7.78
N PRO A 87 10.10 -11.95 8.45
CA PRO A 87 9.63 -11.44 9.73
C PRO A 87 10.66 -11.68 10.85
N PRO A 88 10.56 -10.95 11.98
CA PRO A 88 11.27 -11.31 13.18
C PRO A 88 10.80 -12.68 13.72
N GLU A 89 11.62 -13.31 14.56
CA GLU A 89 11.28 -14.56 15.24
C GLU A 89 10.27 -14.30 16.37
N GLU A 90 8.98 -14.27 16.00
CA GLU A 90 7.88 -14.04 16.92
C GLU A 90 6.70 -14.97 16.67
N GLY A 91 5.84 -15.13 17.68
CA GLY A 91 4.60 -15.91 17.56
C GLY A 91 3.58 -15.23 16.66
N ALA A 92 2.70 -16.03 16.02
CA ALA A 92 1.73 -15.56 15.04
C ALA A 92 0.83 -14.41 15.54
N ILE A 93 0.38 -14.46 16.80
CA ILE A 93 -0.46 -13.42 17.39
C ILE A 93 0.27 -12.07 17.46
N ARG A 94 1.52 -12.06 17.94
CA ARG A 94 2.32 -10.82 18.02
C ARG A 94 2.60 -10.22 16.65
N LEU A 95 2.93 -11.08 15.68
CA LEU A 95 3.12 -10.67 14.29
C LEU A 95 1.85 -10.05 13.70
N LEU A 96 0.68 -10.66 13.94
CA LEU A 96 -0.60 -10.11 13.47
C LEU A 96 -0.99 -8.82 14.19
N ASP A 97 -0.71 -8.67 15.47
CA ASP A 97 -0.90 -7.42 16.20
C ASP A 97 -0.04 -6.28 15.62
N GLN A 98 1.22 -6.58 15.29
CA GLN A 98 2.09 -5.63 14.59
C GLN A 98 1.49 -5.26 13.23
N CYS A 99 1.04 -6.25 12.45
CA CYS A 99 0.40 -6.02 11.16
C CYS A 99 -0.84 -5.12 11.28
N PHE A 100 -1.68 -5.35 12.28
CA PHE A 100 -2.87 -4.54 12.52
C PHE A 100 -2.49 -3.08 12.78
N ARG A 101 -1.56 -2.83 13.72
CA ARG A 101 -1.11 -1.47 14.06
C ARG A 101 -0.48 -0.75 12.87
N SER A 102 0.36 -1.45 12.10
CA SER A 102 0.98 -0.92 10.88
C SER A 102 -0.07 -0.58 9.81
N THR A 103 -1.06 -1.46 9.61
CA THR A 103 -2.13 -1.22 8.65
C THR A 103 -2.99 -0.01 9.04
N CYS A 104 -3.28 0.17 10.33
CA CYS A 104 -3.96 1.38 10.83
C CYS A 104 -3.15 2.66 10.59
N ARG A 105 -1.83 2.64 10.82
CA ARG A 105 -0.97 3.80 10.54
C ARG A 105 -0.95 4.13 9.05
N ALA A 106 -0.81 3.11 8.19
CA ALA A 106 -0.86 3.28 6.75
C ALA A 106 -2.22 3.84 6.29
N GLN A 107 -3.33 3.35 6.86
CA GLN A 107 -4.67 3.89 6.59
C GLN A 107 -4.77 5.37 6.92
N THR A 108 -4.28 5.80 8.09
CA THR A 108 -4.28 7.21 8.49
C THR A 108 -3.47 8.07 7.52
N GLU A 109 -2.29 7.60 7.11
CA GLU A 109 -1.45 8.30 6.12
C GLU A 109 -2.14 8.39 4.75
N TYR A 110 -2.79 7.32 4.30
CA TYR A 110 -3.57 7.34 3.05
C TYR A 110 -4.75 8.31 3.13
N LEU A 111 -5.45 8.37 4.26
CA LEU A 111 -6.53 9.34 4.45
C LEU A 111 -6.02 10.78 4.42
N ALA A 112 -4.89 11.07 5.07
CA ALA A 112 -4.26 12.39 5.02
C ALA A 112 -3.92 12.79 3.57
N ARG A 113 -3.36 11.84 2.80
CA ARG A 113 -3.01 12.04 1.39
C ARG A 113 -4.20 12.02 0.42
N SER A 114 -5.40 11.67 0.89
CA SER A 114 -6.59 11.74 0.05
C SER A 114 -6.99 13.17 -0.33
N ALA A 115 -6.41 14.18 0.33
CA ALA A 115 -6.53 15.59 -0.02
C ALA A 115 -5.60 16.03 -1.17
N GLU A 116 -4.69 15.16 -1.64
CA GLU A 116 -3.79 15.49 -2.75
C GLU A 116 -4.60 15.74 -4.06
N PRO A 117 -4.37 16.87 -4.78
CA PRO A 117 -5.23 17.29 -5.88
C PRO A 117 -5.39 16.28 -7.03
N GLU A 118 -4.32 15.57 -7.37
CA GLU A 118 -4.29 14.69 -8.56
C GLU A 118 -4.35 13.20 -8.21
N THR A 119 -3.82 12.81 -7.04
CA THR A 119 -3.69 11.41 -6.61
C THR A 119 -4.56 11.06 -5.41
N GLY A 120 -5.32 12.03 -4.86
CA GLY A 120 -6.11 11.84 -3.65
C GLY A 120 -7.17 10.74 -3.74
N SER A 121 -7.78 10.54 -4.92
CA SER A 121 -8.73 9.44 -5.15
C SER A 121 -8.08 8.06 -5.01
N VAL A 122 -6.84 7.91 -5.49
CA VAL A 122 -6.08 6.65 -5.34
C VAL A 122 -5.78 6.41 -3.85
N PHE A 123 -5.36 7.44 -3.12
CA PHE A 123 -5.13 7.32 -1.68
C PHE A 123 -6.40 7.00 -0.89
N ARG A 124 -7.57 7.52 -1.30
CA ARG A 124 -8.85 7.11 -0.71
C ARG A 124 -9.11 5.62 -0.87
N ILE A 125 -8.91 5.07 -2.07
CA ILE A 125 -9.05 3.63 -2.33
C ILE A 125 -8.05 2.83 -1.48
N LEU A 126 -6.81 3.30 -1.36
CA LEU A 126 -5.80 2.65 -0.51
C LEU A 126 -6.21 2.64 0.97
N ALA A 127 -6.82 3.72 1.46
CA ALA A 127 -7.35 3.79 2.82
C ALA A 127 -8.50 2.81 3.05
N ASP A 128 -9.46 2.71 2.12
CA ASP A 128 -10.58 1.78 2.20
C ASP A 128 -10.09 0.33 2.17
N ASN A 129 -9.11 0.04 1.31
CA ASN A 129 -8.45 -1.26 1.26
C ASN A 129 -7.70 -1.58 2.56
N ALA A 130 -7.05 -0.60 3.18
CA ALA A 130 -6.40 -0.77 4.48
C ALA A 130 -7.42 -1.07 5.60
N ALA A 131 -8.58 -0.40 5.60
CA ALA A 131 -9.67 -0.69 6.52
C ALA A 131 -10.16 -2.14 6.40
N ALA A 132 -10.36 -2.61 5.16
CA ALA A 132 -10.75 -3.98 4.88
C ALA A 132 -9.69 -4.99 5.35
N ARG A 133 -8.39 -4.67 5.17
CA ARG A 133 -7.29 -5.49 5.71
C ARG A 133 -7.29 -5.52 7.23
N CYS A 134 -7.49 -4.40 7.92
CA CYS A 134 -7.63 -4.37 9.39
C CYS A 134 -8.74 -5.33 9.87
N ALA A 135 -9.90 -5.33 9.22
CA ALA A 135 -10.99 -6.25 9.55
C ALA A 135 -10.59 -7.72 9.32
N MET A 136 -9.84 -8.03 8.26
CA MET A 136 -9.33 -9.38 8.01
C MET A 136 -8.30 -9.81 9.05
N ILE A 137 -7.38 -8.93 9.45
CA ILE A 137 -6.38 -9.21 10.49
C ILE A 137 -7.08 -9.48 11.83
N ALA A 138 -8.08 -8.67 12.20
CA ALA A 138 -8.86 -8.88 13.42
C ALA A 138 -9.57 -10.25 13.43
N ARG A 139 -10.10 -10.70 12.28
CA ARG A 139 -10.68 -12.05 12.13
C ARG A 139 -9.63 -13.15 12.31
N LEU A 140 -8.42 -12.96 11.79
CA LEU A 140 -7.32 -13.90 12.00
C LEU A 140 -6.91 -13.99 13.47
N LEU A 141 -6.78 -12.86 14.15
CA LEU A 141 -6.50 -12.81 15.60
C LEU A 141 -7.56 -13.57 16.39
N GLY A 142 -8.85 -13.35 16.11
CA GLY A 142 -9.95 -14.07 16.74
C GLY A 142 -10.07 -15.56 16.36
N SER A 143 -9.38 -16.01 15.31
CA SER A 143 -9.32 -17.43 14.92
C SER A 143 -8.12 -18.16 15.52
N LEU A 144 -7.14 -17.42 16.06
CA LEU A 144 -5.89 -17.95 16.62
C LEU A 144 -5.79 -17.84 18.15
N GLY A 145 -6.62 -16.97 18.76
CA GLY A 145 -6.82 -16.92 20.21
C GLY A 145 -7.89 -17.90 20.67
#